data_AF-A0A3A0BAX4-F1
#
_entry.id   AF-A0A3A0BAX4-F1
#
_cell.length_a   1.000
_cell.length_b   1.000
_cell.length_c   1.000
_cell.angle_alpha   90.00
_cell.angle_beta   90.00
_cell.angle_gamma   90.00
#
_symmetry.space_group_name_H-M   'P 1'
#
loop_
_entity.id
_entity.type
_entity.pdbx_description
1 polymer ?
#
loop_
_entity_poly.entity_id
_entity_poly.type
_entity_poly.pdbx_seq_one_letter_code
_entity_poly.pdbx_strand_id
1 'polypeptide(L)'
;MLNIYKTTENGLETLDAIVNGAWVNAVSPTPDEMEKLVNWGMEMDYIHYSLDQDEMPRMERDEDYTFILLRIPVHQPESDIPYNTVPLGILILGNKMITVCRYDSDIFKPFTNGKHRYLKTGKRYRLTLYIFLE
;
A
#
# COMPACT_ATOMS: atom_id res chain seq x y z
N MET A 1 0.97 -11.74 2.06
CA MET A 1 2.31 -11.44 1.51
C MET A 1 2.66 -10.01 1.85
N LEU A 2 3.77 -9.83 2.56
CA LEU A 2 4.23 -8.54 3.04
C LEU A 2 5.63 -8.22 2.48
N ASN A 3 5.75 -7.13 1.73
CA ASN A 3 7.00 -6.65 1.17
C ASN A 3 7.37 -5.29 1.77
N ILE A 4 8.65 -5.09 2.09
CA ILE A 4 9.16 -3.82 2.63
C ILE A 4 10.17 -3.27 1.64
N TYR A 5 9.90 -2.09 1.09
CA TYR A 5 10.73 -1.43 0.10
C TYR A 5 11.40 -0.18 0.65
N LYS A 6 12.64 0.05 0.26
CA LYS A 6 13.37 1.28 0.55
C LYS A 6 14.17 1.72 -0.66
N THR A 7 14.06 3.00 -1.02
CA THR A 7 14.99 3.56 -2.00
C THR A 7 16.32 3.92 -1.33
N THR A 8 17.41 3.38 -1.86
CA THR A 8 18.80 3.65 -1.49
C THR A 8 19.52 4.39 -2.64
N GLU A 9 20.84 4.47 -2.58
CA GLU A 9 21.68 4.97 -3.68
C GLU A 9 21.69 4.00 -4.88
N ASN A 10 21.50 2.71 -4.63
CA ASN A 10 21.54 1.65 -5.64
C ASN A 10 20.19 1.40 -6.33
N GLY A 11 19.10 2.01 -5.83
CA GLY A 11 17.76 1.84 -6.38
C GLY A 11 16.74 1.46 -5.31
N LEU A 12 15.70 0.74 -5.73
CA LEU A 12 14.71 0.19 -4.81
C LEU A 12 15.20 -1.17 -4.30
N GLU A 13 15.32 -1.30 -2.99
CA GLU A 13 15.73 -2.53 -2.32
C GLU A 13 14.60 -3.08 -1.45
N THR A 14 14.54 -4.40 -1.32
CA THR A 14 13.65 -5.09 -0.37
C THR A 14 14.39 -5.28 0.96
N LEU A 15 13.70 -5.05 2.07
CA LEU A 15 14.24 -5.16 3.43
C LEU A 15 13.50 -6.21 4.25
N ASP A 16 14.16 -6.75 5.27
CA ASP A 16 13.55 -7.68 6.24
C ASP A 16 12.84 -6.96 7.41
N ALA A 17 13.16 -5.69 7.64
CA ALA A 17 12.66 -4.90 8.75
C ALA A 17 12.24 -3.49 8.32
N ILE A 18 11.21 -2.96 8.98
CA ILE A 18 10.70 -1.61 8.70
C ILE A 18 11.68 -0.54 9.21
N VAL A 19 12.03 0.40 8.34
CA VAL A 19 12.92 1.53 8.66
C VAL A 19 12.27 2.87 8.28
N ASN A 20 12.84 3.98 8.74
CA ASN A 20 12.36 5.30 8.35
C ASN A 20 12.45 5.51 6.83
N GLY A 21 11.38 6.03 6.23
CA GLY A 21 11.28 6.22 4.78
C GLY A 21 11.09 4.93 3.99
N ALA A 22 10.67 3.84 4.63
CA ALA A 22 10.26 2.62 3.95
C ALA A 22 8.81 2.72 3.47
N TRP A 23 8.50 1.97 2.41
CA TRP A 23 7.15 1.67 1.96
C TRP A 23 6.89 0.18 2.20
N VAL A 24 5.86 -0.13 2.97
CA VAL A 24 5.37 -1.51 3.16
C VAL A 24 4.20 -1.75 2.22
N ASN A 25 4.23 -2.85 1.47
CA ASN A 25 3.11 -3.31 0.66
C ASN A 25 2.61 -4.67 1.16
N ALA A 26 1.39 -4.70 1.67
CA ALA A 26 0.73 -5.90 2.17
C ALA A 26 -0.40 -6.32 1.23
N VAL A 27 -0.27 -7.53 0.67
CA VAL A 27 -1.26 -8.16 -0.20
C VAL A 27 -1.84 -9.37 0.53
N SER A 28 -3.15 -9.37 0.75
CA SER A 28 -3.88 -10.40 1.50
C SER A 28 -3.11 -10.86 2.75
N PRO A 29 -2.85 -9.95 3.72
CA PRO A 29 -2.03 -10.28 4.87
C PRO A 29 -2.63 -11.43 5.68
N THR A 30 -1.79 -12.36 6.15
CA THR A 30 -2.21 -13.38 7.13
C THR A 30 -2.46 -12.74 8.50
N PRO A 31 -3.14 -13.41 9.45
CA PRO A 31 -3.32 -12.88 10.81
C PRO A 31 -2.00 -12.42 11.46
N ASP A 32 -0.93 -13.21 11.34
CA ASP A 32 0.39 -12.84 11.86
C ASP A 32 0.98 -11.61 11.15
N GLU A 33 0.74 -11.45 9.84
CA GLU A 33 1.14 -10.26 9.10
C GLU A 33 0.30 -9.03 9.51
N MET A 34 -1.00 -9.19 9.79
CA MET A 34 -1.85 -8.10 10.31
C MET A 34 -1.36 -7.61 11.67
N GLU A 35 -1.01 -8.53 12.58
CA GLU A 35 -0.41 -8.17 13.87
C GLU A 35 0.92 -7.41 13.70
N LYS A 36 1.73 -7.75 12.70
CA LYS A 36 2.95 -6.97 12.37
C LYS A 36 2.60 -5.56 11.91
N LEU A 37 1.58 -5.39 11.06
CA LEU A 37 1.12 -4.08 10.62
C LEU A 37 0.61 -3.23 11.79
N VAL A 38 -0.10 -3.84 12.73
CA VAL A 38 -0.55 -3.19 13.98
C VAL A 38 0.65 -2.72 14.81
N ASN A 39 1.64 -3.60 15.02
CA ASN A 39 2.88 -3.25 15.71
C ASN A 39 3.70 -2.16 15.01
N TRP A 40 3.46 -1.90 13.72
CA TRP A 40 4.09 -0.83 12.95
C TRP A 40 3.29 0.47 12.90
N GLY A 41 2.13 0.48 13.55
CA GLY A 41 1.29 1.67 13.78
C GLY A 41 0.04 1.76 12.92
N MET A 42 -0.36 0.70 12.21
CA MET A 42 -1.73 0.64 11.69
C MET A 42 -2.71 0.30 12.81
N GLU A 43 -3.95 0.75 12.70
CA GLU A 43 -5.05 0.19 13.49
C GLU A 43 -5.65 -1.02 12.77
N MET A 44 -6.13 -2.00 13.54
CA MET A 44 -6.73 -3.22 12.98
C MET A 44 -7.93 -2.89 12.08
N ASP A 45 -8.72 -1.89 12.46
CA ASP A 45 -9.86 -1.41 11.68
C ASP A 45 -9.44 -0.93 10.29
N TYR A 46 -8.34 -0.17 10.17
CA TYR A 46 -7.82 0.25 8.86
C TYR A 46 -7.38 -0.92 7.99
N ILE A 47 -6.86 -2.00 8.57
CA ILE A 47 -6.55 -3.22 7.84
C ILE A 47 -7.85 -3.87 7.35
N HIS A 48 -8.87 -4.00 8.20
CA HIS A 48 -10.15 -4.58 7.84
C HIS A 48 -10.88 -3.77 6.76
N TYR A 49 -10.96 -2.44 6.88
CA TYR A 49 -11.52 -1.55 5.87
C TYR A 49 -10.81 -1.70 4.51
N SER A 50 -9.48 -1.88 4.53
CA SER A 50 -8.69 -2.11 3.30
C SER A 50 -8.96 -3.46 2.64
N LEU A 51 -9.52 -4.41 3.39
CA LEU A 51 -9.82 -5.75 2.91
C LEU A 51 -11.32 -5.95 2.62
N ASP A 52 -12.21 -5.05 3.05
CA ASP A 52 -13.65 -5.17 2.86
C ASP A 52 -14.10 -4.63 1.48
N GLN A 53 -14.68 -5.48 0.64
CA GLN A 53 -15.08 -5.11 -0.72
C GLN A 53 -16.20 -4.06 -0.77
N ASP A 54 -17.01 -3.98 0.28
CA ASP A 54 -18.15 -3.07 0.38
C ASP A 54 -17.77 -1.69 0.94
N GLU A 55 -16.50 -1.52 1.33
CA GLU A 55 -16.04 -0.29 1.95
C GLU A 55 -15.97 0.88 0.96
N MET A 56 -16.33 2.08 1.45
CA MET A 56 -16.41 3.29 0.64
C MET A 56 -15.12 4.13 0.68
N PRO A 57 -14.65 4.65 -0.47
CA PRO A 57 -13.50 5.55 -0.52
C PRO A 57 -13.65 6.76 0.37
N ARG A 58 -12.59 7.10 1.10
CA ARG A 58 -12.52 8.29 1.96
C ARG A 58 -11.07 8.62 2.29
N MET A 59 -10.88 9.79 2.88
CA MET A 59 -9.60 10.18 3.48
C MET A 59 -9.86 10.62 4.92
N GLU A 60 -9.07 10.06 5.83
CA GLU A 60 -9.04 10.41 7.24
C GLU A 60 -7.67 11.00 7.55
N ARG A 61 -7.65 12.09 8.30
CA ARG A 61 -6.42 12.78 8.66
C ARG A 61 -6.45 13.13 10.14
N ASP A 62 -5.40 12.73 10.81
CA ASP A 62 -5.10 13.07 12.20
C ASP A 62 -3.78 13.87 12.25
N GLU A 63 -3.32 14.23 13.46
CA GLU A 63 -2.04 14.88 13.69
C GLU A 63 -0.85 14.00 13.25
N ASP A 64 -0.93 12.70 13.53
CA ASP A 64 0.18 11.76 13.34
C ASP A 64 0.13 10.98 12.01
N TYR A 65 -1.05 10.87 11.40
CA TYR A 65 -1.22 10.06 10.19
C TYR A 65 -2.24 10.62 9.19
N THR A 66 -2.18 10.06 7.98
CA THR A 66 -3.22 10.20 6.98
C THR A 66 -3.55 8.82 6.44
N PHE A 67 -4.80 8.40 6.58
CA PHE A 67 -5.32 7.19 5.98
C PHE A 67 -6.16 7.55 4.76
N ILE A 68 -5.88 6.89 3.64
CA ILE A 68 -6.59 7.09 2.38
C ILE A 68 -7.09 5.72 1.96
N LEU A 69 -8.40 5.61 1.82
CA LEU A 69 -9.03 4.46 1.20
C LEU A 69 -9.54 4.87 -0.17
N LEU A 70 -9.03 4.21 -1.21
CA LEU A 70 -9.49 4.40 -2.59
C LEU A 70 -9.84 3.07 -3.22
N ARG A 71 -10.49 3.12 -4.38
CA ARG A 71 -10.76 1.93 -5.20
C ARG A 71 -9.82 1.88 -6.38
N ILE A 72 -9.20 0.72 -6.58
CA ILE A 72 -8.26 0.46 -7.68
C ILE A 72 -8.82 -0.64 -8.58
N PRO A 73 -8.54 -0.61 -9.89
CA PRO A 73 -8.95 -1.68 -10.79
C PRO A 73 -8.14 -2.95 -10.51
N VAL A 74 -8.81 -4.10 -10.63
CA VAL A 74 -8.18 -5.43 -10.65
C VAL A 74 -8.75 -6.25 -11.80
N HIS A 75 -7.86 -6.98 -12.46
CA HIS A 75 -8.21 -7.89 -13.53
C HIS A 75 -8.32 -9.31 -12.99
N GLN A 76 -9.49 -9.93 -13.13
CA GLN A 76 -9.84 -11.26 -12.65
C GLN A 76 -10.38 -12.07 -13.84
N PRO A 77 -9.52 -12.65 -14.69
CA PRO A 77 -9.93 -13.25 -15.97
C PRO A 77 -10.87 -14.46 -15.81
N GLU A 78 -10.85 -15.10 -14.64
CA GLU A 78 -11.72 -16.25 -14.31
C GLU A 78 -13.13 -15.83 -13.85
N SER A 79 -13.40 -14.53 -13.73
CA SER A 79 -14.71 -13.97 -13.34
C SER A 79 -15.54 -13.62 -14.58
N ASP A 80 -16.86 -13.81 -14.50
CA ASP A 80 -17.83 -13.35 -15.52
C ASP A 80 -17.69 -11.85 -15.80
N ILE A 81 -17.28 -11.08 -14.79
CA ILE A 81 -16.94 -9.67 -14.90
C ILE A 81 -15.42 -9.57 -14.68
N PRO A 82 -14.61 -9.51 -15.76
CA PRO A 82 -13.15 -9.65 -15.66
C PRO A 82 -12.46 -8.41 -15.09
N TYR A 83 -13.15 -7.27 -15.02
CA TYR A 83 -12.65 -6.05 -14.41
C TYR A 83 -13.59 -5.60 -13.31
N ASN A 84 -13.08 -5.52 -12.10
CA ASN A 84 -13.78 -4.94 -10.96
C ASN A 84 -12.84 -3.96 -10.24
N THR A 85 -13.39 -3.24 -9.27
CA THR A 85 -12.61 -2.38 -8.38
C THR A 85 -12.59 -2.95 -6.97
N VAL A 86 -11.46 -2.80 -6.29
CA VAL A 86 -11.27 -3.26 -4.91
C VAL A 86 -10.68 -2.14 -4.07
N PRO A 87 -10.91 -2.13 -2.75
CA PRO A 87 -10.30 -1.15 -1.87
C PRO A 87 -8.78 -1.33 -1.81
N LEU A 88 -8.10 -0.19 -1.74
CA LEU A 88 -6.70 -0.05 -1.39
C LEU A 88 -6.61 0.93 -0.24
N GLY A 89 -6.15 0.46 0.91
CA GLY A 89 -5.78 1.34 2.02
C GLY A 89 -4.35 1.82 1.88
N ILE A 90 -4.14 3.11 2.09
CA ILE A 90 -2.83 3.76 2.15
C ILE A 90 -2.74 4.50 3.47
N LEU A 91 -1.90 4.02 4.38
CA LEU A 91 -1.54 4.73 5.61
C LEU A 91 -0.22 5.46 5.42
N ILE A 92 -0.23 6.76 5.66
CA ILE A 92 0.94 7.61 5.76
C ILE A 92 1.13 7.93 7.25
N LEU A 93 2.15 7.36 7.88
CA LEU A 93 2.43 7.51 9.32
C LEU A 93 3.86 7.99 9.51
N GLY A 94 4.04 9.19 10.09
CA GLY A 94 5.37 9.77 10.27
C GLY A 94 6.14 9.82 8.95
N ASN A 95 7.31 9.16 8.85
CA ASN A 95 8.07 9.05 7.61
C ASN A 95 7.93 7.68 6.91
N LYS A 96 6.84 6.95 7.14
CA LYS A 96 6.59 5.63 6.57
C LYS A 96 5.30 5.65 5.75
N MET A 97 5.18 4.71 4.82
CA MET A 97 3.94 4.48 4.09
C MET A 97 3.63 2.99 4.13
N ILE A 98 2.37 2.62 4.36
CA ILE A 98 1.90 1.24 4.37
C ILE A 98 0.71 1.16 3.42
N THR A 99 0.74 0.22 2.48
CA THR A 99 -0.39 -0.10 1.60
C THR A 99 -0.94 -1.47 1.94
N VAL A 100 -2.26 -1.61 2.00
CA VAL A 100 -2.96 -2.87 2.25
C VAL A 100 -4.02 -3.07 1.17
N CYS A 101 -4.00 -4.23 0.52
CA CYS A 101 -4.98 -4.63 -0.47
C CYS A 101 -5.26 -6.13 -0.36
N ARG A 102 -6.47 -6.56 -0.70
CA ARG A 102 -6.81 -7.99 -0.79
C ARG A 102 -6.14 -8.67 -1.99
N TYR A 103 -5.90 -7.95 -3.07
CA TYR A 103 -5.39 -8.51 -4.32
C TYR A 103 -4.05 -7.88 -4.68
N ASP A 104 -3.18 -8.67 -5.31
CA ASP A 104 -2.00 -8.11 -5.97
C ASP A 104 -2.46 -7.24 -7.13
N SER A 105 -1.88 -6.05 -7.26
CA SER A 105 -2.36 -5.03 -8.21
C SER A 105 -1.25 -4.55 -9.13
N ASP A 106 -1.59 -4.52 -10.41
CA ASP A 106 -0.69 -4.10 -11.47
C ASP A 106 -0.25 -2.64 -11.36
N ILE A 107 -1.01 -1.81 -10.62
CA ILE A 107 -0.64 -0.42 -10.35
C ILE A 107 0.71 -0.31 -9.63
N PHE A 108 1.13 -1.36 -8.91
CA PHE A 108 2.40 -1.33 -8.18
C PHE A 108 3.61 -1.77 -9.00
N LYS A 109 3.41 -2.52 -10.09
CA LYS A 109 4.48 -3.00 -10.99
C LYS A 109 5.37 -1.86 -11.53
N PRO A 110 4.83 -0.70 -11.95
CA PRO A 110 5.60 0.51 -12.24
C PRO A 110 6.68 0.89 -11.21
N PHE A 111 6.38 0.72 -9.93
CA PHE A 111 7.28 1.12 -8.84
C PHE A 111 8.41 0.13 -8.63
N THR A 112 8.14 -1.17 -8.82
CA THR A 112 9.15 -2.23 -8.62
C THR A 112 10.01 -2.48 -9.86
N ASN A 113 9.50 -2.21 -11.06
CA ASN A 113 10.21 -2.50 -12.32
C ASN A 113 11.04 -1.32 -12.86
N GLY A 114 11.22 -0.26 -12.08
CA GLY A 114 12.10 0.85 -12.43
C GLY A 114 11.54 1.87 -13.42
N LYS A 115 10.23 1.83 -13.76
CA LYS A 115 9.56 2.86 -14.60
C LYS A 115 9.74 4.26 -14.00
N HIS A 116 9.64 4.36 -12.68
CA HIS A 116 9.85 5.61 -11.93
C HIS A 116 11.32 5.75 -11.52
N ARG A 117 12.20 6.19 -12.44
CA ARG A 117 13.67 6.33 -12.23
C ARG A 117 14.07 7.14 -10.99
N TYR A 118 13.22 8.06 -10.55
CA TYR A 118 13.44 8.91 -9.37
C TYR A 118 12.46 8.63 -8.23
N LEU A 119 11.89 7.42 -8.19
CA LEU A 119 11.09 6.95 -7.07
C LEU A 119 11.89 7.11 -5.79
N LYS A 120 11.27 7.67 -4.75
CA LYS A 120 11.88 7.77 -3.42
C LYS A 120 10.81 7.38 -2.42
N THR A 121 10.92 6.21 -1.80
CA THR A 121 9.96 5.71 -0.79
C THR A 121 9.81 6.68 0.38
N GLY A 122 10.86 7.41 0.75
CA GLY A 122 10.81 8.45 1.79
C GLY A 122 10.00 9.70 1.41
N LYS A 123 9.66 9.88 0.13
CA LYS A 123 8.77 10.96 -0.34
C LYS A 123 7.33 10.42 -0.41
N ARG A 124 6.82 9.94 0.72
CA ARG A 124 5.52 9.25 0.87
C ARG A 124 4.34 9.92 0.15
N TYR A 125 4.13 11.23 0.31
CA TYR A 125 3.06 11.94 -0.41
C TYR A 125 3.23 11.90 -1.94
N ARG A 126 4.47 12.02 -2.44
CA ARG A 126 4.75 11.90 -3.86
C ARG A 126 4.51 10.48 -4.36
N LEU A 127 4.84 9.48 -3.55
CA LEU A 127 4.56 8.08 -3.85
C LEU A 127 3.05 7.82 -3.92
N THR A 128 2.27 8.34 -2.97
CA THR A 128 0.80 8.32 -3.00
C THR A 128 0.24 8.97 -4.26
N LEU A 129 0.74 10.14 -4.65
CA LEU A 129 0.32 10.79 -5.90
C LEU A 129 0.66 9.96 -7.14
N TYR A 130 1.79 9.24 -7.15
CA TYR A 130 2.08 8.33 -8.24
C TYR A 130 1.14 7.13 -8.28
N ILE A 131 0.71 6.60 -7.13
CA ILE A 131 -0.32 5.55 -7.09
C ILE A 131 -1.61 6.03 -7.74
N PHE A 132 -1.98 7.32 -7.60
CA PHE A 132 -3.18 7.87 -8.23
C PHE A 132 -3.07 8.07 -9.74
N LEU A 133 -1.86 7.98 -10.31
CA LEU A 133 -1.62 8.16 -11.74
C LEU A 133 -1.56 6.82 -12.52
N GLU A 134 -1.48 5.70 -11.81
CA GLU A 134 -1.46 4.36 -12.41
C GLU A 134 -2.87 3.76 -12.42
#